data_AF-A0A661S2T7-F1
#
_entry.id   AF-A0A661S2T7-F1
#
_cell.length_a   1.000
_cell.length_b   1.000
_cell.length_c   1.000
_cell.angle_alpha   90.00
_cell.angle_beta   90.00
_cell.angle_gamma   90.00
#
_symmetry.space_group_name_H-M   'P 1'
#
loop_
_entity.id
_entity.type
_entity.pdbx_description
1 polymer ?
#
loop_
_entity_poly.entity_id
_entity_poly.type
_entity_poly.pdbx_seq_one_letter_code
_entity_poly.pdbx_strand_id
1 'polypeptide(L)'
;MKTRQFYATLTAAALAMILLAASFAHAGWSVPGTGIDSSVQALVFDSTDNLYAGGTFSAAGGVSANNIAKWDGTAWAPLGTGMDHSVQALASDSAGNLYAGGHFTTAGGVSANYVARWDGSAWSALGSGMNDILSFYHVKALACDSAGNLYAGGNFTTAGGVSANYVAKWDGSAWSALGPGRNPVPEHPARLSR
;
A
#
# COMPACT_ATOMS: atom_id res chain seq x y z
N MET A 1 -29.36 70.14 -14.22
CA MET A 1 -29.78 68.83 -13.68
C MET A 1 -28.59 67.89 -13.85
N LYS A 2 -27.79 67.68 -12.79
CA LYS A 2 -26.50 66.96 -12.85
C LYS A 2 -26.74 65.48 -12.53
N THR A 3 -26.44 64.59 -13.49
CA THR A 3 -26.45 63.14 -13.30
C THR A 3 -25.29 62.74 -12.40
N ARG A 4 -25.57 62.33 -11.16
CA ARG A 4 -24.56 61.75 -10.26
C ARG A 4 -24.42 60.26 -10.57
N GLN A 5 -23.26 59.87 -11.11
CA GLN A 5 -22.81 58.49 -11.08
C GLN A 5 -22.43 58.13 -9.63
N PHE A 6 -23.00 57.05 -9.10
CA PHE A 6 -22.55 56.44 -7.86
C PHE A 6 -21.53 55.35 -8.22
N TYR A 7 -20.24 55.68 -8.10
CA TYR A 7 -19.20 54.66 -7.95
C TYR A 7 -19.10 54.36 -6.45
N ALA A 8 -19.62 53.21 -6.03
CA ALA A 8 -19.38 52.69 -4.69
C ALA A 8 -17.93 52.17 -4.64
N THR A 9 -17.11 52.77 -3.78
CA THR A 9 -15.77 52.26 -3.46
C THR A 9 -15.89 50.94 -2.70
N LEU A 10 -15.72 49.82 -3.41
CA LEU A 10 -15.44 48.53 -2.76
C LEU A 10 -14.00 48.58 -2.22
N THR A 11 -13.85 48.39 -0.91
CA THR A 11 -12.53 48.28 -0.26
C THR A 11 -11.85 46.97 -0.63
N ALA A 12 -10.52 47.00 -0.83
CA ALA A 12 -9.69 45.86 -1.26
C ALA A 12 -9.84 44.58 -0.40
N ALA A 13 -10.32 44.68 0.85
CA ALA A 13 -10.59 43.52 1.69
C ALA A 13 -11.77 42.64 1.22
N ALA A 14 -12.74 43.21 0.50
CA ALA A 14 -13.85 42.45 -0.08
C ALA A 14 -13.48 41.78 -1.42
N LEU A 15 -12.48 42.31 -2.13
CA LEU A 15 -11.98 41.72 -3.37
C LEU A 15 -11.07 40.52 -3.12
N ALA A 16 -10.32 40.51 -2.00
CA ALA A 16 -9.46 39.40 -1.61
C ALA A 16 -10.26 38.16 -1.13
N MET A 17 -11.42 38.34 -0.48
CA MET A 17 -12.27 37.21 -0.09
C MET A 17 -13.07 36.61 -1.25
N ILE A 18 -13.32 37.37 -2.33
CA ILE A 18 -13.97 36.83 -3.54
C ILE A 18 -12.95 36.15 -4.47
N LEU A 19 -11.65 36.53 -4.43
CA LEU A 19 -10.61 35.79 -5.16
C LEU A 19 -10.21 34.45 -4.51
N LEU A 20 -10.41 34.27 -3.19
CA LEU A 20 -10.10 33.00 -2.52
C LEU A 20 -11.20 31.93 -2.72
N ALA A 21 -12.43 32.32 -3.08
CA ALA A 21 -13.51 31.39 -3.38
C ALA A 21 -13.48 30.86 -4.83
N ALA A 22 -12.70 31.47 -5.72
CA ALA A 22 -12.59 31.08 -7.13
C ALA A 22 -11.47 30.06 -7.43
N SER A 23 -10.58 29.75 -6.47
CA SER A 23 -9.55 28.70 -6.65
C SER A 23 -10.01 27.29 -6.22
N PHE A 24 -11.27 27.14 -5.80
CA PHE A 24 -11.92 25.83 -5.68
C PHE A 24 -12.79 25.52 -6.89
N ALA A 25 -12.42 26.03 -8.07
CA ALA A 25 -12.77 25.35 -9.31
C ALA A 25 -12.17 23.95 -9.20
N HIS A 26 -13.02 23.03 -8.74
CA HIS A 26 -12.88 21.59 -8.68
C HIS A 26 -11.74 21.19 -9.60
N ALA A 27 -10.58 20.82 -9.05
CA ALA A 27 -9.53 20.18 -9.81
C ALA A 27 -10.25 19.07 -10.57
N GLY A 28 -10.51 19.33 -11.85
CA GLY A 28 -11.45 18.53 -12.62
C GLY A 28 -10.94 17.11 -12.52
N TRP A 29 -11.85 16.16 -12.32
CA TRP A 29 -11.49 14.76 -12.51
C TRP A 29 -10.85 14.63 -13.89
N SER A 30 -9.53 14.71 -13.95
CA SER A 30 -8.75 14.42 -15.13
C SER A 30 -8.45 12.95 -15.03
N VAL A 31 -8.99 12.16 -15.95
CA VAL A 31 -8.65 10.74 -16.03
C VAL A 31 -7.14 10.68 -16.25
N PRO A 32 -6.34 10.14 -15.31
CA PRO A 32 -4.91 10.04 -15.49
C PRO A 32 -4.63 8.96 -16.54
N GLY A 33 -4.44 9.37 -17.79
CA GLY A 33 -4.29 8.46 -18.93
C GLY A 33 -5.51 7.55 -19.14
N THR A 34 -5.30 6.33 -19.65
CA THR A 34 -6.37 5.33 -19.87
C THR A 34 -6.78 4.56 -18.60
N GLY A 35 -6.40 5.03 -17.39
CA GLY A 35 -6.71 4.36 -16.14
C GLY A 35 -5.99 3.01 -15.94
N ILE A 36 -6.49 2.19 -15.01
CA ILE A 36 -6.01 0.82 -14.74
C ILE A 36 -7.02 -0.18 -15.32
N ASP A 37 -6.54 -1.25 -15.96
CA ASP A 37 -7.36 -2.16 -16.77
C ASP A 37 -8.12 -3.25 -15.97
N SER A 38 -7.89 -3.34 -14.66
CA SER A 38 -8.50 -4.34 -13.79
C SER A 38 -8.60 -3.85 -12.34
N SER A 39 -8.95 -4.74 -11.41
CA SER A 39 -9.11 -4.41 -9.99
C SER A 39 -7.82 -3.90 -9.36
N VAL A 40 -7.92 -2.72 -8.75
CA VAL A 40 -6.97 -2.22 -7.75
C VAL A 40 -7.46 -2.68 -6.39
N GLN A 41 -6.58 -3.33 -5.63
CA GLN A 41 -6.89 -3.90 -4.31
C GLN A 41 -6.15 -3.16 -3.18
N ALA A 42 -5.06 -2.47 -3.49
CA ALA A 42 -4.30 -1.69 -2.53
C ALA A 42 -3.79 -0.37 -3.15
N LEU A 43 -3.77 0.68 -2.33
CA LEU A 43 -3.21 1.98 -2.65
C LEU A 43 -2.35 2.46 -1.46
N VAL A 44 -1.23 3.09 -1.74
CA VAL A 44 -0.42 3.78 -0.72
C VAL A 44 0.33 4.97 -1.32
N PHE A 45 0.48 6.04 -0.56
CA PHE A 45 1.34 7.17 -0.92
C PHE A 45 2.72 7.00 -0.26
N ASP A 46 3.79 7.30 -0.98
CA ASP A 46 5.10 7.52 -0.34
C ASP A 46 5.21 8.95 0.25
N SER A 47 6.35 9.23 0.88
CA SER A 47 6.65 10.53 1.50
C SER A 47 6.85 11.67 0.50
N THR A 48 6.82 11.38 -0.81
CA THR A 48 6.99 12.34 -1.91
C THR A 48 5.74 12.47 -2.77
N ASP A 49 4.58 12.10 -2.23
CA ASP A 49 3.26 12.15 -2.88
C ASP A 49 3.12 11.29 -4.14
N ASN A 50 4.00 10.29 -4.35
CA ASN A 50 3.74 9.30 -5.39
C ASN A 50 2.72 8.28 -4.88
N LEU A 51 1.75 7.93 -5.73
CA LEU A 51 0.76 6.90 -5.44
C LEU A 51 1.20 5.56 -6.02
N TYR A 52 1.21 4.52 -5.22
CA TYR A 52 1.41 3.15 -5.68
C TYR A 52 0.07 2.42 -5.68
N ALA A 53 -0.18 1.68 -6.75
CA ALA A 53 -1.35 0.82 -6.89
C ALA A 53 -0.93 -0.64 -7.01
N GLY A 54 -1.60 -1.50 -6.27
CA GLY A 54 -1.45 -2.95 -6.31
C GLY A 54 -2.80 -3.62 -6.58
N GLY A 55 -2.82 -4.70 -7.36
CA GLY A 55 -4.08 -5.36 -7.72
C GLY A 55 -3.91 -6.59 -8.61
N THR A 56 -4.87 -6.79 -9.52
CA THR A 56 -4.91 -7.91 -10.50
C THR A 56 -4.85 -7.41 -11.95
N PHE A 57 -4.17 -6.28 -12.17
CA PHE A 57 -4.13 -5.58 -13.45
C PHE A 57 -2.88 -5.91 -14.27
N SER A 58 -2.98 -5.71 -15.57
CA SER A 58 -1.86 -5.89 -16.52
C SER A 58 -1.39 -4.59 -17.17
N ALA A 59 -2.16 -3.51 -17.02
CA ALA A 59 -1.81 -2.21 -17.54
C ALA A 59 -2.28 -1.07 -16.62
N ALA A 60 -1.49 0.00 -16.59
CA ALA A 60 -1.81 1.25 -15.91
C ALA A 60 -1.40 2.42 -16.81
N GLY A 61 -2.31 3.36 -17.08
CA GLY A 61 -2.04 4.50 -17.96
C GLY A 61 -1.65 4.13 -19.40
N GLY A 62 -2.04 2.94 -19.87
CA GLY A 62 -1.74 2.45 -21.22
C GLY A 62 -0.37 1.79 -21.36
N VAL A 63 0.42 1.72 -20.28
CA VAL A 63 1.68 0.97 -20.25
C VAL A 63 1.50 -0.37 -19.54
N SER A 64 2.26 -1.38 -19.98
CA SER A 64 2.30 -2.69 -19.34
C SER A 64 2.84 -2.57 -17.91
N ALA A 65 2.04 -3.02 -16.93
CA ALA A 65 2.38 -2.98 -15.51
C ALA A 65 1.69 -4.16 -14.81
N ASN A 66 2.48 -5.18 -14.45
CA ASN A 66 1.93 -6.43 -13.89
C ASN A 66 1.67 -6.28 -12.40
N ASN A 67 0.39 -6.11 -12.04
CA ASN A 67 -0.15 -6.11 -10.68
C ASN A 67 0.38 -5.02 -9.74
N ILE A 68 1.32 -4.18 -10.17
CA ILE A 68 1.85 -3.05 -9.42
C ILE A 68 2.27 -1.90 -10.34
N ALA A 69 1.96 -0.67 -9.95
CA ALA A 69 2.32 0.54 -10.70
C ALA A 69 2.50 1.74 -9.77
N LYS A 70 3.31 2.71 -10.21
CA LYS A 70 3.55 4.00 -9.54
C LYS A 70 2.94 5.12 -10.39
N TRP A 71 2.27 6.07 -9.75
CA TRP A 71 1.83 7.33 -10.31
C TRP A 71 2.65 8.46 -9.68
N ASP A 72 3.31 9.26 -10.51
CA ASP A 72 4.20 10.35 -10.09
C ASP A 72 3.52 11.74 -10.06
N GLY A 73 2.19 11.77 -10.18
CA GLY A 73 1.42 13.01 -10.37
C GLY A 73 1.10 13.30 -11.84
N THR A 74 1.79 12.65 -12.79
CA THR A 74 1.65 12.91 -14.23
C THR A 74 1.48 11.66 -15.08
N ALA A 75 2.15 10.56 -14.74
CA ALA A 75 2.13 9.32 -15.50
C ALA A 75 2.19 8.08 -14.60
N TRP A 76 1.59 6.98 -15.10
CA TRP A 76 1.76 5.66 -14.52
C TRP A 76 3.04 5.01 -15.07
N ALA A 77 3.79 4.33 -14.20
CA ALA A 77 4.98 3.57 -14.56
C ALA A 77 4.99 2.20 -13.87
N PRO A 78 5.49 1.13 -14.51
CA PRO A 78 5.69 -0.16 -13.87
C PRO A 78 6.83 -0.11 -12.85
N LEU A 79 6.78 -0.99 -11.84
CA LEU A 79 7.90 -1.22 -10.92
C LEU A 79 8.64 -2.51 -11.32
N GLY A 80 9.70 -2.37 -12.12
CA GLY A 80 10.40 -3.50 -12.71
C GLY A 80 9.48 -4.31 -13.63
N THR A 81 9.58 -5.65 -13.58
CA THR A 81 8.67 -6.54 -14.34
C THR A 81 7.34 -6.80 -13.62
N GLY A 82 7.14 -6.24 -12.42
CA GLY A 82 5.94 -6.41 -11.60
C GLY A 82 5.88 -7.76 -10.87
N MET A 83 4.66 -8.24 -10.62
CA MET A 83 4.40 -9.47 -9.84
C MET A 83 3.76 -10.55 -10.69
N ASP A 84 4.03 -11.82 -10.38
CA ASP A 84 3.41 -12.97 -11.07
C ASP A 84 1.93 -13.17 -10.69
N HIS A 85 1.50 -12.68 -9.52
CA HIS A 85 0.11 -12.72 -9.06
C HIS A 85 -0.28 -11.44 -8.30
N SER A 86 -1.53 -11.42 -7.81
CA SER A 86 -2.16 -10.23 -7.25
C SER A 86 -1.43 -9.63 -6.04
N VAL A 87 -1.36 -8.30 -6.01
CA VAL A 87 -0.96 -7.51 -4.84
C VAL A 87 -2.19 -7.04 -4.09
N GLN A 88 -2.25 -7.31 -2.78
CA GLN A 88 -3.43 -7.10 -1.94
C GLN A 88 -3.19 -6.14 -0.79
N ALA A 89 -1.93 -5.93 -0.44
CA ALA A 89 -1.52 -4.99 0.58
C ALA A 89 -0.28 -4.24 0.09
N LEU A 90 -0.25 -2.94 0.39
CA LEU A 90 0.90 -2.09 0.19
C LEU A 90 1.17 -1.31 1.47
N ALA A 91 2.44 -1.10 1.79
CA ALA A 91 2.87 -0.17 2.82
C ALA A 91 4.15 0.52 2.38
N SER A 92 4.32 1.79 2.73
CA SER A 92 5.57 2.52 2.52
C SER A 92 6.14 2.94 3.87
N ASP A 93 7.46 2.90 4.00
CA ASP A 93 8.15 3.44 5.16
C ASP A 93 8.69 4.87 4.92
N SER A 94 9.22 5.49 5.97
CA SER A 94 9.83 6.81 5.90
C SER A 94 11.19 6.82 5.19
N ALA A 95 11.78 5.66 4.92
CA ALA A 95 13.04 5.52 4.20
C ALA A 95 12.86 5.44 2.67
N GLY A 96 11.61 5.50 2.19
CA GLY A 96 11.30 5.43 0.76
C GLY A 96 11.14 4.02 0.22
N ASN A 97 11.07 3.02 1.10
CA ASN A 97 10.81 1.65 0.70
C ASN A 97 9.32 1.42 0.51
N LEU A 98 8.97 0.64 -0.49
CA LEU A 98 7.63 0.12 -0.69
C LEU A 98 7.61 -1.38 -0.40
N TYR A 99 6.64 -1.83 0.37
CA TYR A 99 6.40 -3.23 0.67
C TYR A 99 5.12 -3.67 -0.02
N ALA A 100 5.20 -4.81 -0.70
CA ALA A 100 4.07 -5.46 -1.33
C ALA A 100 3.76 -6.77 -0.64
N GLY A 101 2.47 -7.03 -0.41
CA GLY A 101 1.94 -8.27 0.15
C GLY A 101 0.81 -8.81 -0.71
N GLY A 102 0.73 -10.12 -0.89
CA GLY A 102 -0.35 -10.72 -1.67
C GLY A 102 -0.15 -12.20 -1.97
N HIS A 103 -0.49 -12.60 -3.20
CA HIS A 103 -0.46 -13.98 -3.69
C HIS A 103 0.76 -14.34 -4.53
N PHE A 104 1.60 -13.35 -4.82
CA PHE A 104 2.76 -13.53 -5.67
C PHE A 104 3.81 -14.40 -5.00
N THR A 105 4.55 -15.12 -5.84
CA THR A 105 5.74 -15.88 -5.46
C THR A 105 7.00 -15.33 -6.12
N THR A 106 6.83 -14.37 -7.04
CA THR A 106 7.90 -13.67 -7.73
C THR A 106 7.60 -12.16 -7.79
N ALA A 107 8.61 -11.35 -7.47
CA ALA A 107 8.57 -9.90 -7.57
C ALA A 107 9.78 -9.41 -8.36
N GLY A 108 9.55 -8.72 -9.49
CA GLY A 108 10.65 -8.23 -10.34
C GLY A 108 11.58 -9.33 -10.87
N GLY A 109 11.08 -10.56 -11.02
CA GLY A 109 11.89 -11.74 -11.39
C GLY A 109 12.64 -12.40 -10.23
N VAL A 110 12.55 -11.87 -9.02
CA VAL A 110 13.15 -12.44 -7.80
C VAL A 110 12.11 -13.31 -7.08
N SER A 111 12.50 -14.51 -6.64
CA SER A 111 11.62 -15.34 -5.80
C SER A 111 11.36 -14.64 -4.47
N ALA A 112 10.09 -14.36 -4.19
CA ALA A 112 9.63 -13.64 -3.01
C ALA A 112 8.26 -14.19 -2.61
N ASN A 113 8.22 -14.99 -1.54
CA ASN A 113 7.00 -15.66 -1.12
C ASN A 113 6.08 -14.68 -0.38
N TYR A 114 5.08 -14.16 -1.11
CA TYR A 114 3.94 -13.39 -0.62
C TYR A 114 4.25 -12.02 -0.01
N VAL A 115 5.52 -11.67 0.14
CA VAL A 115 6.00 -10.36 0.59
C VAL A 115 7.30 -10.00 -0.12
N ALA A 116 7.42 -8.75 -0.53
CA ALA A 116 8.62 -8.21 -1.16
C ALA A 116 8.80 -6.73 -0.81
N ARG A 117 10.04 -6.25 -0.88
CA ARG A 117 10.43 -4.85 -0.70
C ARG A 117 11.00 -4.31 -1.99
N TRP A 118 10.54 -3.12 -2.37
CA TRP A 118 11.11 -2.26 -3.40
C TRP A 118 11.93 -1.17 -2.73
N ASP A 119 13.18 -1.03 -3.14
CA ASP A 119 14.13 -0.04 -2.60
C ASP A 119 14.20 1.27 -3.42
N GLY A 120 13.29 1.44 -4.38
CA GLY A 120 13.34 2.52 -5.37
C GLY A 120 13.84 2.06 -6.74
N SER A 121 14.52 0.91 -6.81
CA SER A 121 15.15 0.40 -8.04
C SER A 121 14.94 -1.09 -8.31
N ALA A 122 14.88 -1.92 -7.27
CA ALA A 122 14.78 -3.37 -7.37
C ALA A 122 13.88 -3.97 -6.29
N TRP A 123 13.26 -5.09 -6.63
CA TRP A 123 12.52 -5.94 -5.70
C TRP A 123 13.47 -6.90 -4.98
N SER A 124 13.22 -7.13 -3.70
CA SER A 124 13.93 -8.09 -2.86
C SER A 124 12.95 -8.85 -1.96
N ALA A 125 13.27 -10.11 -1.65
CA ALA A 125 12.52 -10.89 -0.68
C ALA A 125 12.84 -10.46 0.76
N LEU A 126 11.87 -10.62 1.67
CA LEU A 126 12.10 -10.45 3.10
C LEU A 126 12.29 -11.82 3.75
N GLY A 127 13.55 -12.25 3.85
CA GLY A 127 13.89 -13.60 4.29
C GLY A 127 13.30 -14.66 3.36
N SER A 128 12.74 -15.73 3.93
CA SER A 128 12.02 -16.77 3.16
C SER A 128 10.54 -16.44 2.87
N GLY A 129 10.04 -15.28 3.33
CA GLY A 129 8.64 -14.85 3.17
C GLY A 129 7.67 -15.62 4.07
N MET A 130 6.43 -15.81 3.61
CA MET A 130 5.36 -16.50 4.34
C MET A 130 5.14 -17.91 3.81
N ASN A 131 4.59 -18.82 4.63
CA ASN A 131 4.17 -20.13 4.15
C ASN A 131 2.81 -20.10 3.44
N ASP A 132 2.59 -21.09 2.58
CA ASP A 132 1.26 -21.44 2.08
C ASP A 132 0.64 -22.54 2.94
N ILE A 133 -0.58 -22.32 3.43
CA ILE A 133 -1.32 -23.30 4.23
C ILE A 133 -2.55 -23.81 3.48
N LEU A 134 -3.24 -22.93 2.74
CA LEU A 134 -4.57 -23.22 2.18
C LEU A 134 -4.77 -22.68 0.75
N SER A 135 -3.71 -22.21 0.09
CA SER A 135 -3.78 -21.56 -1.25
C SER A 135 -4.72 -20.34 -1.30
N PHE A 136 -5.11 -19.81 -0.14
CA PHE A 136 -5.92 -18.61 0.00
C PHE A 136 -5.11 -17.51 0.69
N TYR A 137 -4.86 -16.43 -0.04
CA TYR A 137 -4.73 -15.08 0.49
C TYR A 137 -3.72 -14.90 1.66
N HIS A 138 -2.41 -14.96 1.38
CA HIS A 138 -1.36 -15.06 2.40
C HIS A 138 -1.09 -13.76 3.16
N VAL A 139 -0.79 -12.66 2.46
CA VAL A 139 -0.57 -11.35 3.10
C VAL A 139 -1.66 -10.38 2.66
N LYS A 140 -2.52 -10.01 3.62
CA LYS A 140 -3.72 -9.20 3.42
C LYS A 140 -3.61 -7.79 3.98
N ALA A 141 -2.70 -7.58 4.90
CA ALA A 141 -2.43 -6.28 5.48
C ALA A 141 -0.93 -6.11 5.68
N LEU A 142 -0.46 -4.91 5.38
CA LEU A 142 0.88 -4.45 5.67
C LEU A 142 0.77 -3.08 6.34
N ALA A 143 1.61 -2.83 7.34
CA ALA A 143 1.74 -1.53 7.99
C ALA A 143 3.18 -1.32 8.43
N CYS A 144 3.69 -0.11 8.28
CA CYS A 144 4.98 0.27 8.83
C CYS A 144 4.78 1.12 10.09
N ASP A 145 5.63 0.91 11.10
CA ASP A 145 5.72 1.85 12.23
C ASP A 145 6.74 2.96 11.96
N SER A 146 6.82 3.94 12.86
CA SER A 146 7.75 5.06 12.75
C SER A 146 9.22 4.67 12.97
N ALA A 147 9.49 3.45 13.44
CA ALA A 147 10.84 2.92 13.62
C ALA A 147 11.33 2.13 12.39
N GLY A 148 10.51 2.03 11.33
CA GLY A 148 10.82 1.29 10.11
C GLY A 148 10.56 -0.22 10.21
N ASN A 149 9.84 -0.67 11.24
CA ASN A 149 9.41 -2.06 11.30
C ASN A 149 8.18 -2.25 10.40
N LEU A 150 8.13 -3.38 9.71
CA LEU A 150 6.98 -3.80 8.91
C LEU A 150 6.17 -4.84 9.69
N TYR A 151 4.85 -4.71 9.66
CA TYR A 151 3.90 -5.64 10.24
C TYR A 151 3.12 -6.28 9.11
N ALA A 152 3.09 -7.61 9.07
CA ALA A 152 2.32 -8.38 8.11
C ALA A 152 1.18 -9.10 8.81
N GLY A 153 -0.01 -9.04 8.22
CA GLY A 153 -1.19 -9.78 8.65
C GLY A 153 -1.83 -10.55 7.49
N GLY A 154 -2.33 -11.76 7.76
CA GLY A 154 -3.03 -12.57 6.76
C GLY A 154 -3.11 -14.06 7.12
N ASN A 155 -3.24 -14.93 6.12
CA ASN A 155 -3.43 -16.38 6.32
C ASN A 155 -2.10 -17.15 6.23
N PHE A 156 -1.22 -16.93 7.20
CA PHE A 156 0.04 -17.67 7.35
C PHE A 156 0.23 -18.13 8.80
N THR A 157 1.10 -19.11 9.02
CA THR A 157 1.47 -19.65 10.33
C THR A 157 2.97 -19.62 10.55
N THR A 158 3.74 -19.35 9.49
CA THR A 158 5.16 -19.04 9.58
C THR A 158 5.51 -17.81 8.74
N ALA A 159 6.47 -17.05 9.25
CA ALA A 159 7.08 -15.91 8.57
C ALA A 159 8.60 -16.02 8.74
N GLY A 160 9.35 -16.06 7.65
CA GLY A 160 10.81 -16.25 7.70
C GLY A 160 11.25 -17.56 8.37
N GLY A 161 10.38 -18.58 8.39
CA GLY A 161 10.61 -19.83 9.15
C GLY A 161 10.28 -19.76 10.65
N VAL A 162 9.92 -18.59 11.16
CA VAL A 162 9.46 -18.41 12.56
C VAL A 162 7.97 -18.70 12.65
N SER A 163 7.54 -19.46 13.65
CA SER A 163 6.11 -19.68 13.92
C SER A 163 5.46 -18.37 14.34
N ALA A 164 4.56 -17.86 13.50
CA ALA A 164 3.85 -16.60 13.67
C ALA A 164 2.43 -16.77 13.13
N ASN A 165 1.47 -16.91 14.05
CA ASN A 165 0.09 -17.18 13.69
C ASN A 165 -0.61 -15.91 13.22
N TYR A 166 -0.71 -15.75 11.89
CA TYR A 166 -1.48 -14.73 11.18
C TYR A 166 -0.99 -13.29 11.29
N VAL A 167 -0.06 -12.99 12.20
CA VAL A 167 0.58 -11.68 12.33
C VAL A 167 2.05 -11.84 12.68
N ALA A 168 2.92 -11.13 11.96
CA ALA A 168 4.37 -11.13 12.17
C ALA A 168 4.94 -9.71 12.01
N LYS A 169 6.09 -9.48 12.65
CA LYS A 169 6.86 -8.23 12.57
C LYS A 169 8.20 -8.50 11.90
N TRP A 170 8.57 -7.68 10.92
CA TRP A 170 9.89 -7.58 10.32
C TRP A 170 10.62 -6.38 10.89
N ASP A 171 11.82 -6.58 11.43
CA ASP A 171 12.63 -5.54 12.07
C ASP A 171 13.69 -4.89 11.15
N GLY A 172 13.61 -5.17 9.85
CA GLY A 172 14.64 -4.80 8.87
C GLY A 172 15.57 -5.96 8.52
N SER A 173 15.62 -7.02 9.34
CA SER A 173 16.53 -8.15 9.17
C SER A 173 15.88 -9.53 9.35
N ALA A 174 14.89 -9.64 10.24
CA ALA A 174 14.25 -10.91 10.58
C ALA A 174 12.77 -10.75 10.89
N TRP A 175 12.01 -11.82 10.63
CA TRP A 175 10.62 -11.95 11.06
C TRP A 175 10.55 -12.45 12.51
N SER A 176 9.58 -11.92 13.27
CA SER A 176 9.28 -12.32 14.64
C SER A 176 7.77 -12.37 14.86
N ALA A 177 7.33 -13.23 15.78
CA ALA A 177 5.93 -13.26 16.22
C ALA A 177 5.65 -12.12 17.22
N LEU A 178 4.43 -11.59 17.19
CA LEU A 178 3.99 -10.53 18.13
C LEU A 178 3.34 -11.08 19.41
N GLY A 179 3.38 -12.40 19.59
CA GLY A 179 2.81 -13.11 20.75
C GLY A 179 2.64 -14.58 20.44
N PRO A 180 2.16 -15.39 21.40
CA PRO A 180 2.03 -16.84 21.22
C PRO A 180 1.04 -17.25 20.11
N GLY A 181 0.27 -16.31 19.55
CA GLY A 181 -0.86 -16.62 18.68
C GLY A 181 -1.94 -17.38 19.47
N ARG A 182 -3.19 -17.35 19.01
CA ARG A 182 -4.23 -18.15 19.68
C ARG A 182 -3.92 -19.64 19.47
N ASN A 183 -3.41 -20.32 20.49
CA ASN A 183 -3.58 -21.77 20.61
C ASN A 183 -5.07 -22.05 20.85
N PRO A 184 -5.78 -22.79 20.00
CA PRO A 184 -7.13 -23.23 20.31
C PRO A 184 -7.06 -24.51 21.14
N VAL A 185 -6.51 -24.45 22.37
CA VAL A 185 -6.79 -25.47 23.37
C VAL A 185 -6.74 -24.83 24.76
N PRO A 186 -7.88 -24.70 25.47
CA PRO A 186 -7.84 -24.57 26.91
C PRO A 186 -7.32 -25.90 27.43
N GLU A 187 -6.11 -25.91 27.98
CA GLU A 187 -5.66 -27.01 28.82
C GLU A 187 -6.59 -27.08 30.03
N HIS A 188 -7.60 -27.94 29.93
CA HIS A 188 -8.46 -28.31 31.04
C HIS A 188 -7.57 -29.00 32.08
N PRO A 189 -7.36 -28.43 33.29
CA PRO A 189 -6.69 -29.16 34.34
C PRO A 189 -7.52 -30.40 34.68
N ALA A 190 -6.83 -31.53 34.76
CA ALA A 190 -7.37 -32.85 35.00
C ALA A 190 -8.45 -32.86 36.10
N ARG A 191 -9.64 -33.41 35.80
CA ARG A 191 -10.54 -33.87 36.85
C ARG A 191 -9.86 -35.07 37.53
N LEU A 192 -9.20 -34.82 38.65
CA LEU A 192 -8.97 -35.88 39.63
C LEU A 192 -10.33 -36.23 40.23
N SER A 193 -10.90 -37.35 39.79
CA SER A 193 -11.98 -38.02 40.51
C SER A 193 -11.41 -38.55 41.83
N ARG A 194 -11.93 -38.04 42.95
CA ARG A 194 -12.00 -38.79 44.20
C ARG A 194 -13.28 -39.61 44.22
#